data_AF-A0A0J9VE30-F1
#
_entry.id   AF-A0A0J9VE30-F1
#
_cell.length_a   1.000
_cell.length_b   1.000
_cell.length_c   1.000
_cell.angle_alpha   90.00
_cell.angle_beta   90.00
_cell.angle_gamma   90.00
#
_symmetry.space_group_name_H-M   'P 1'
#
loop_
_entity.id
_entity.type
_entity.pdbx_description
1 polymer ?
#
loop_
_entity_poly.entity_id
_entity_poly.type
_entity_poly.pdbx_seq_one_letter_code
_entity_poly.pdbx_strand_id
1 'polypeptide(L)'
;MIFHLPLLCAFEEATMDSQPFYLRLFELLAVSIHQIAVYLYQQDGANHTHQDYQRWIDSPRDSSKWDGYRHPTAFCHTFYIAVERYPNGDADTVGYWAEAKIFGGVFVFDRGESETECNELYLHSGRRAGPFTLFPLTMEQFERLVDFLLGETEEPAASRSPLPFTATSENRWRWHTWDAMARYHIFRDKYERSVKPDKPTGCVKSAVDWPEIADELYLIGAMHDYWDGQRVDKNKVRAALERLQQITPSSPVWPNRNAHSWTKDLLE
;
A
#
# COMPACT_ATOMS: atom_id res chain seq x y z
N MET A 1 12.91 16.97 -13.79
CA MET A 1 12.76 16.29 -12.48
C MET A 1 12.93 17.36 -11.42
N ILE A 2 11.92 17.57 -10.57
CA ILE A 2 11.89 18.63 -9.55
C ILE A 2 11.62 17.96 -8.22
N PHE A 3 12.63 17.84 -7.36
CA PHE A 3 12.43 17.39 -5.99
C PHE A 3 12.05 18.56 -5.09
N HIS A 4 11.19 18.32 -4.10
CA HIS A 4 10.93 19.29 -3.06
C HIS A 4 12.20 19.50 -2.23
N LEU A 5 12.61 20.76 -2.04
CA LEU A 5 13.81 21.11 -1.29
C LEU A 5 13.84 20.47 0.12
N PRO A 6 12.75 20.45 0.90
CA PRO A 6 12.74 19.76 2.19
C PRO A 6 13.10 18.28 2.13
N LEU A 7 12.71 17.56 1.07
CA LEU A 7 13.06 16.15 0.89
C LEU A 7 14.56 15.98 0.63
N LEU A 8 15.15 16.83 -0.22
CA LEU A 8 16.59 16.79 -0.49
C LEU A 8 17.41 17.08 0.77
N CYS A 9 17.03 18.12 1.53
CA CYS A 9 17.68 18.43 2.80
C CYS A 9 17.54 17.29 3.81
N ALA A 10 16.35 16.72 3.96
CA ALA A 10 16.13 15.61 4.88
C ALA A 10 16.91 14.34 4.49
N PHE A 11 17.14 14.11 3.20
CA PHE A 11 18.01 13.02 2.72
C PHE A 11 19.48 13.31 3.03
N GLU A 12 19.95 14.54 2.79
CA GLU A 12 21.34 14.95 3.04
C GLU A 12 21.69 14.95 4.54
N GLU A 13 20.74 15.33 5.40
CA GLU A 13 20.90 15.36 6.86
C GLU A 13 20.80 13.97 7.51
N ALA A 14 20.21 12.99 6.82
CA ALA A 14 20.07 11.65 7.35
C ALA A 14 21.44 10.95 7.45
N THR A 15 21.66 10.26 8.57
CA THR A 15 22.91 9.49 8.75
C THR A 15 22.97 8.36 7.74
N MET A 16 24.08 8.26 6.99
CA MET A 16 24.31 7.19 6.01
C MET A 16 24.08 5.81 6.64
N ASP A 17 23.53 4.90 5.85
CA ASP A 17 23.18 3.52 6.23
C ASP A 17 22.18 3.38 7.39
N SER A 18 21.49 4.47 7.78
CA SER A 18 20.42 4.44 8.77
C SER A 18 19.04 4.20 8.12
N GLN A 19 18.07 3.71 8.91
CA GLN A 19 16.69 3.56 8.44
C GLN A 19 16.09 4.87 7.89
N PRO A 20 16.23 6.04 8.56
CA PRO A 20 15.78 7.31 7.99
C PRO A 20 16.40 7.63 6.62
N PHE A 21 17.68 7.33 6.43
CA PHE A 21 18.36 7.52 5.15
C PHE A 21 17.73 6.67 4.05
N TYR A 22 17.50 5.37 4.31
CA TYR A 22 16.85 4.49 3.33
C TYR A 22 15.41 4.89 3.02
N LEU A 23 14.64 5.32 4.02
CA LEU A 23 13.27 5.81 3.79
C LEU A 23 13.25 7.04 2.89
N ARG A 24 14.17 8.00 3.08
CA ARG A 24 14.32 9.16 2.20
C ARG A 24 14.83 8.79 0.81
N LEU A 25 15.73 7.80 0.70
CA LEU A 25 16.17 7.26 -0.58
C LEU A 25 14.99 6.63 -1.35
N PHE A 26 14.14 5.86 -0.69
CA PHE A 26 12.96 5.24 -1.29
C PHE A 26 11.93 6.29 -1.71
N GLU A 27 11.77 7.37 -0.94
CA GLU A 27 10.93 8.51 -1.29
C GLU A 27 11.44 9.21 -2.56
N LEU A 28 12.75 9.50 -2.63
CA LEU A 28 13.38 10.05 -3.83
C LEU A 28 13.21 9.13 -5.04
N LEU A 29 13.36 7.81 -4.86
CA LEU A 29 13.17 6.83 -5.92
C LEU A 29 11.73 6.83 -6.44
N ALA A 30 10.74 6.84 -5.54
CA ALA A 30 9.32 6.90 -5.92
C ALA A 30 9.00 8.17 -6.70
N VAL A 31 9.46 9.34 -6.21
CA VAL A 31 9.31 10.63 -6.91
C VAL A 31 9.98 10.61 -8.27
N SER A 32 11.17 10.01 -8.39
CA SER A 32 11.90 9.91 -9.65
C SER A 32 11.11 9.11 -10.69
N ILE A 33 10.65 7.92 -10.32
CA ILE A 33 9.86 7.06 -11.20
C ILE A 33 8.56 7.74 -11.62
N HIS A 34 7.86 8.37 -10.67
CA HIS A 34 6.65 9.11 -10.92
C HIS A 34 6.89 10.22 -11.95
N GLN A 35 7.92 11.04 -11.76
CA GLN A 35 8.22 12.17 -12.66
C GLN A 35 8.73 11.74 -14.03
N ILE A 36 9.47 10.63 -14.12
CA ILE A 36 9.86 10.05 -15.42
C ILE A 36 8.60 9.64 -16.19
N ALA A 37 7.66 8.95 -15.54
CA ALA A 37 6.42 8.53 -16.18
C ALA A 37 5.55 9.73 -16.61
N VAL A 38 5.42 10.76 -15.76
CA VAL A 38 4.76 12.04 -16.10
C VAL A 38 5.42 12.68 -17.32
N TYR A 39 6.75 12.79 -17.31
CA TYR A 39 7.50 13.39 -18.40
C TYR A 39 7.29 12.62 -19.72
N LEU A 40 7.44 11.30 -19.70
CA LEU A 40 7.23 10.46 -20.88
C LEU A 40 5.81 10.58 -21.42
N TYR A 41 4.79 10.55 -20.55
CA TYR A 41 3.39 10.72 -20.95
C TYR A 41 3.12 12.09 -21.59
N GLN A 42 3.71 13.16 -21.04
CA GLN A 42 3.56 14.51 -21.58
C GLN A 42 4.29 14.70 -22.91
N GLN A 43 5.47 14.08 -23.09
CA GLN A 43 6.15 14.04 -24.39
C GLN A 43 5.31 13.28 -25.42
N ASP A 44 4.59 12.25 -24.99
CA ASP A 44 3.71 11.40 -25.81
C ASP A 44 2.36 12.05 -26.15
N GLY A 45 2.08 13.26 -25.67
CA GLY A 45 0.82 13.98 -25.89
C GLY A 45 0.47 14.26 -27.36
N ALA A 46 1.38 13.96 -28.30
CA ALA A 46 1.16 14.00 -29.75
C ALA A 46 0.98 12.61 -30.41
N ASN A 47 1.11 11.50 -29.68
CA ASN A 47 0.96 10.15 -30.23
C ASN A 47 -0.51 9.70 -30.28
N HIS A 48 -0.81 8.90 -31.30
CA HIS A 48 -2.14 8.39 -31.64
C HIS A 48 -2.89 7.71 -30.48
N THR A 49 -2.17 7.05 -29.57
CA THR A 49 -2.71 6.28 -28.45
C THR A 49 -3.52 7.11 -27.45
N HIS A 50 -3.05 8.31 -27.10
CA HIS A 50 -3.76 9.22 -26.18
C HIS A 50 -5.05 9.73 -26.80
N GLN A 51 -4.99 10.13 -28.07
CA GLN A 51 -6.16 10.61 -28.81
C GLN A 51 -7.20 9.51 -28.99
N ASP A 52 -6.77 8.27 -29.24
CA ASP A 52 -7.68 7.13 -29.37
C ASP A 52 -8.35 6.79 -28.04
N TYR A 53 -7.61 6.85 -26.93
CA TYR A 53 -8.19 6.67 -25.60
C TYR A 53 -9.19 7.79 -25.27
N GLN A 54 -8.86 9.05 -25.57
CA GLN A 54 -9.76 10.18 -25.36
C GLN A 54 -11.05 10.04 -26.20
N ARG A 55 -10.92 9.69 -27.48
CA ARG A 55 -12.08 9.39 -28.34
C ARG A 55 -12.93 8.25 -27.79
N TRP A 56 -12.29 7.21 -27.25
CA TRP A 56 -12.99 6.10 -26.60
C TRP A 56 -13.74 6.57 -25.35
N ILE A 57 -13.14 7.43 -24.51
CA ILE A 57 -13.80 8.05 -23.35
C ILE A 57 -14.95 8.96 -23.73
N ASP A 58 -14.85 9.69 -24.82
CA ASP A 58 -15.90 10.63 -25.25
C ASP A 58 -17.00 9.93 -26.07
N SER A 59 -16.79 8.66 -26.46
CA SER A 59 -17.75 7.91 -27.26
C SER A 59 -19.11 7.75 -26.54
N PRO A 60 -20.23 8.15 -27.19
CA PRO A 60 -21.58 7.94 -26.65
C PRO A 60 -21.87 6.46 -26.47
N ARG A 61 -22.52 6.07 -25.36
CA ARG A 61 -22.97 4.69 -25.13
C ARG A 61 -24.31 4.63 -24.42
N ASP A 62 -25.05 3.55 -24.66
CA ASP A 62 -26.21 3.16 -23.87
C ASP A 62 -25.79 3.02 -22.41
N SER A 63 -26.30 3.90 -21.56
CA SER A 63 -25.93 4.04 -20.16
C SER A 63 -26.45 2.85 -19.33
N SER A 64 -25.73 1.73 -19.39
CA SER A 64 -25.97 0.64 -18.45
C SER A 64 -25.44 1.00 -17.07
N LYS A 65 -25.99 0.41 -16.01
CA LYS A 65 -25.48 0.54 -14.63
C LYS A 65 -24.02 0.08 -14.46
N TRP A 66 -23.46 -0.62 -15.45
CA TRP A 66 -22.10 -1.15 -15.44
C TRP A 66 -21.09 -0.22 -16.14
N ASP A 67 -21.56 0.87 -16.78
CA ASP A 67 -20.73 1.91 -17.41
C ASP A 67 -20.30 3.02 -16.42
N GLY A 68 -20.28 2.71 -15.12
CA GLY A 68 -20.31 3.72 -14.05
C GLY A 68 -19.09 4.65 -13.93
N TYR A 69 -17.93 4.33 -14.50
CA TYR A 69 -16.74 5.18 -14.42
C TYR A 69 -15.72 4.88 -15.53
N ARG A 70 -15.20 5.93 -16.20
CA ARG A 70 -14.07 5.84 -17.14
C ARG A 70 -12.85 6.49 -16.47
N HIS A 71 -11.73 5.78 -16.46
CA HIS A 71 -10.50 6.30 -15.87
C HIS A 71 -9.94 7.47 -16.69
N PRO A 72 -9.27 8.46 -16.08
CA PRO A 72 -8.78 9.62 -16.80
C PRO A 72 -7.79 9.28 -17.93
N THR A 73 -6.98 8.24 -17.74
CA THR A 73 -6.00 7.76 -18.71
C THR A 73 -6.07 6.23 -18.81
N ALA A 74 -5.53 5.66 -19.90
CA ALA A 74 -5.38 4.21 -20.04
C ALA A 74 -4.41 3.62 -18.99
N PHE A 75 -3.53 4.46 -18.46
CA PHE A 75 -2.50 4.13 -17.48
C PHE A 75 -2.87 4.72 -16.13
N CYS A 76 -3.75 4.04 -15.41
CA CYS A 76 -4.28 4.55 -14.14
C CYS A 76 -4.17 3.55 -12.99
N HIS A 77 -3.99 4.07 -11.79
CA HIS A 77 -4.23 3.34 -10.56
C HIS A 77 -5.65 3.63 -10.07
N THR A 78 -6.43 2.61 -9.69
CA THR A 78 -7.86 2.75 -9.35
C THR A 78 -8.13 3.75 -8.22
N PHE A 79 -7.16 3.95 -7.32
CA PHE A 79 -7.28 4.86 -6.17
C PHE A 79 -6.64 6.26 -6.35
N TYR A 80 -5.82 6.46 -7.38
CA TYR A 80 -5.14 7.74 -7.64
C TYR A 80 -5.69 8.34 -8.93
N ILE A 81 -6.91 8.87 -8.83
CA ILE A 81 -7.71 9.37 -9.96
C ILE A 81 -8.20 10.82 -9.73
N ALA A 82 -7.64 11.52 -8.73
CA ALA A 82 -8.06 12.87 -8.36
C ALA A 82 -7.38 13.94 -9.22
N VAL A 83 -7.59 13.84 -10.54
CA VAL A 83 -6.91 14.62 -11.58
C VAL A 83 -6.97 16.13 -11.32
N GLU A 84 -8.10 16.64 -10.82
CA GLU A 84 -8.28 18.07 -10.59
C GLU A 84 -7.37 18.63 -9.47
N ARG A 85 -6.78 17.75 -8.65
CA ARG A 85 -5.90 18.11 -7.53
C ARG A 85 -4.43 17.94 -7.84
N TYR A 86 -4.13 17.27 -8.95
CA TYR A 86 -2.78 16.89 -9.32
C TYR A 86 -2.07 18.04 -10.05
N PRO A 87 -0.83 18.39 -9.69
CA PRO A 87 -0.12 19.52 -10.29
C PRO A 87 0.10 19.35 -11.81
N ASN A 88 0.23 18.11 -12.29
CA ASN A 88 0.35 17.76 -13.71
C ASN A 88 -0.94 17.14 -14.27
N GLY A 89 -2.06 17.24 -13.57
CA GLY A 89 -3.36 16.74 -14.01
C GLY A 89 -3.37 15.21 -14.22
N ASP A 90 -3.79 14.78 -15.40
CA ASP A 90 -3.95 13.36 -15.75
C ASP A 90 -2.60 12.63 -15.81
N ALA A 91 -1.51 13.34 -16.11
CA ALA A 91 -0.17 12.77 -16.15
C ALA A 91 0.28 12.19 -14.80
N ASP A 92 -0.09 12.81 -13.66
CA ASP A 92 0.25 12.26 -12.34
C ASP A 92 -0.47 10.93 -12.08
N THR A 93 -1.64 10.71 -12.68
CA THR A 93 -2.34 9.40 -12.64
C THR A 93 -1.47 8.30 -13.26
N VAL A 94 -0.72 8.65 -14.31
CA VAL A 94 0.24 7.77 -15.00
C VAL A 94 1.48 7.55 -14.15
N GLY A 95 1.94 8.57 -13.44
CA GLY A 95 3.01 8.45 -12.44
C GLY A 95 2.70 7.39 -11.38
N TYR A 96 1.51 7.49 -10.76
CA TYR A 96 1.07 6.50 -9.76
C TYR A 96 0.86 5.10 -10.36
N TRP A 97 0.39 5.01 -11.61
CA TRP A 97 0.31 3.74 -12.32
C TRP A 97 1.70 3.11 -12.50
N ALA A 98 2.69 3.89 -12.94
CA ALA A 98 4.05 3.41 -13.18
C ALA A 98 4.69 2.89 -11.88
N GLU A 99 4.55 3.63 -10.78
CA GLU A 99 4.97 3.18 -9.45
C GLU A 99 4.34 1.84 -9.08
N ALA A 100 3.02 1.69 -9.26
CA ALA A 100 2.34 0.46 -8.94
C ALA A 100 2.74 -0.73 -9.83
N LYS A 101 3.16 -0.49 -11.08
CA LYS A 101 3.69 -1.54 -11.97
C LYS A 101 5.12 -1.92 -11.64
N ILE A 102 5.95 -0.95 -11.27
CA ILE A 102 7.37 -1.17 -10.97
C ILE A 102 7.51 -1.75 -9.56
N PHE A 103 6.97 -1.08 -8.55
CA PHE A 103 7.13 -1.49 -7.15
C PHE A 103 6.11 -2.50 -6.66
N GLY A 104 4.99 -2.67 -7.37
CA GLY A 104 3.85 -3.48 -6.90
C GLY A 104 2.81 -2.70 -6.08
N GLY A 105 3.04 -1.41 -5.87
CA GLY A 105 2.14 -0.45 -5.26
C GLY A 105 2.72 0.96 -5.29
N VAL A 106 1.92 1.96 -4.95
CA VAL A 106 2.40 3.34 -4.74
C VAL A 106 3.05 3.43 -3.36
N PHE A 107 4.24 4.02 -3.29
CA PHE A 107 4.95 4.26 -2.03
C PHE A 107 4.30 5.44 -1.31
N VAL A 108 3.88 5.22 -0.07
CA VAL A 108 3.35 6.25 0.84
C VAL A 108 4.04 6.12 2.19
N PHE A 109 4.17 7.23 2.89
CA PHE A 109 5.02 7.30 4.09
C PHE A 109 4.21 7.74 5.28
N ASP A 110 4.56 7.22 6.46
CA ASP A 110 4.10 7.80 7.72
C ASP A 110 4.79 9.15 7.93
N ARG A 111 4.02 10.22 7.83
CA ARG A 111 4.49 11.60 7.94
C ARG A 111 4.47 12.15 9.37
N GLY A 112 4.01 11.35 10.33
CA GLY A 112 3.85 11.77 11.72
C GLY A 112 2.92 12.97 11.88
N GLU A 113 2.84 13.49 13.10
CA GLU A 113 1.97 14.63 13.44
C GLU A 113 2.43 15.94 12.77
N SER A 114 3.74 16.07 12.51
CA SER A 114 4.28 17.25 11.82
C SER A 114 4.03 17.23 10.32
N GLU A 115 3.60 16.09 9.78
CA GLU A 115 3.41 15.81 8.36
C GLU A 115 4.66 16.03 7.47
N THR A 116 5.84 16.14 8.09
CA THR A 116 7.14 16.27 7.42
C THR A 116 8.07 15.10 7.74
N GLU A 117 7.69 14.24 8.68
CA GLU A 117 8.44 13.04 9.04
C GLU A 117 8.40 11.99 7.91
N CYS A 118 9.17 10.93 8.09
CA CYS A 118 9.19 9.76 7.22
C CYS A 118 9.57 8.57 8.09
N ASN A 119 8.61 8.16 8.92
CA ASN A 119 8.83 7.21 10.00
C ASN A 119 8.78 5.76 9.49
N GLU A 120 7.96 5.49 8.48
CA GLU A 120 7.71 4.16 7.96
C GLU A 120 7.27 4.21 6.49
N LEU A 121 7.59 3.18 5.71
CA LEU A 121 7.15 3.00 4.33
C LEU A 121 5.99 2.02 4.25
N TYR A 122 4.94 2.41 3.52
CA TYR A 122 3.83 1.55 3.15
C TYR A 122 3.60 1.54 1.64
N LEU A 123 3.04 0.43 1.15
CA LEU A 123 2.64 0.27 -0.23
C LEU A 123 1.11 0.25 -0.33
N HIS A 124 0.60 1.00 -1.29
CA HIS A 124 -0.78 0.93 -1.74
C HIS A 124 -0.85 0.12 -3.04
N SER A 125 -1.31 -1.14 -2.97
CA SER A 125 -1.34 -1.99 -4.17
C SER A 125 -2.38 -1.54 -5.20
N GLY A 126 -2.04 -1.77 -6.48
CA GLY A 126 -2.93 -1.56 -7.62
C GLY A 126 -3.54 -2.85 -8.20
N ARG A 127 -3.43 -3.98 -7.50
CA ARG A 127 -3.91 -5.28 -7.99
C ARG A 127 -5.42 -5.41 -7.79
N ARG A 128 -6.10 -5.99 -8.79
CA ARG A 128 -7.56 -6.21 -8.77
C ARG A 128 -8.02 -7.09 -7.60
N ALA A 129 -7.21 -8.06 -7.18
CA ALA A 129 -7.53 -8.97 -6.09
C ALA A 129 -7.13 -8.44 -4.70
N GLY A 130 -6.60 -7.20 -4.63
CA GLY A 130 -6.09 -6.61 -3.40
C GLY A 130 -4.63 -6.98 -3.08
N PRO A 131 -4.16 -6.63 -1.87
CA PRO A 131 -4.94 -5.92 -0.86
C PRO A 131 -5.27 -4.48 -1.25
N PHE A 132 -6.43 -4.01 -0.81
CA PHE A 132 -6.87 -2.63 -0.85
C PHE A 132 -6.42 -1.83 0.38
N THR A 133 -5.91 -2.51 1.41
CA THR A 133 -5.23 -1.89 2.54
C THR A 133 -3.79 -1.51 2.19
N LEU A 134 -3.27 -0.49 2.87
CA LEU A 134 -1.83 -0.24 2.88
C LEU A 134 -1.12 -1.33 3.69
N PHE A 135 0.04 -1.76 3.23
CA PHE A 135 0.87 -2.75 3.93
C PHE A 135 2.33 -2.29 3.94
N PRO A 136 3.08 -2.53 5.04
CA PRO A 136 4.49 -2.22 5.10
C PRO A 136 5.29 -3.33 4.42
N LEU A 137 6.55 -3.05 4.10
CA LEU A 137 7.50 -4.11 3.75
C LEU A 137 7.82 -4.95 4.99
N THR A 138 8.05 -6.25 4.80
CA THR A 138 8.71 -7.03 5.85
C THR A 138 10.18 -6.60 5.96
N MET A 139 10.85 -6.89 7.07
CA MET A 139 12.28 -6.61 7.21
C MET A 139 13.09 -7.24 6.07
N GLU A 140 12.81 -8.50 5.72
CA GLU A 140 13.45 -9.18 4.59
C GLU A 140 13.21 -8.46 3.26
N GLN A 141 11.98 -7.99 2.99
CA GLN A 141 11.68 -7.25 1.76
C GLN A 141 12.39 -5.90 1.73
N PHE A 142 12.50 -5.23 2.87
CA PHE A 142 13.19 -3.95 3.02
C PHE A 142 14.70 -4.12 2.76
N GLU A 143 15.35 -5.05 3.45
CA GLU A 143 16.78 -5.36 3.29
C GLU A 143 17.11 -5.74 1.86
N ARG A 144 16.31 -6.61 1.23
CA ARG A 144 16.48 -6.98 -0.17
C ARG A 144 16.36 -5.80 -1.13
N LEU A 145 15.55 -4.79 -0.82
CA LEU A 145 15.46 -3.57 -1.62
C LEU A 145 16.72 -2.71 -1.47
N VAL A 146 17.20 -2.55 -0.23
CA VAL A 146 18.46 -1.83 0.04
C VAL A 146 19.62 -2.50 -0.70
N ASP A 147 19.77 -3.81 -0.54
CA ASP A 147 20.82 -4.59 -1.20
C ASP A 147 20.75 -4.48 -2.73
N PHE A 148 19.54 -4.48 -3.29
CA PHE A 148 19.34 -4.33 -4.73
C PHE A 148 19.75 -2.95 -5.24
N LEU A 149 19.49 -1.88 -4.46
CA LEU A 149 19.78 -0.51 -4.88
C LEU A 149 21.23 -0.10 -4.66
N LEU A 150 21.88 -0.63 -3.62
CA LEU A 150 23.22 -0.20 -3.20
C LEU A 150 24.31 -1.24 -3.44
N GLY A 151 23.96 -2.49 -3.70
CA GLY A 151 24.92 -3.56 -3.90
C GLY A 151 25.80 -3.36 -5.14
N GLU A 152 27.12 -3.44 -4.96
CA GLU A 152 28.07 -3.52 -6.07
C GLU A 152 27.81 -4.80 -6.88
N THR A 153 27.69 -4.72 -8.21
CA THR A 153 27.29 -5.90 -9.01
C THR A 153 28.14 -6.16 -10.25
N GLU A 154 28.56 -7.43 -10.38
CA GLU A 154 29.06 -8.07 -11.61
C GLU A 154 27.96 -8.89 -12.36
N GLU A 155 26.85 -9.22 -11.68
CA GLU A 155 25.72 -10.02 -12.21
C GLU A 155 24.56 -9.15 -12.73
N PRO A 156 23.73 -9.62 -13.69
CA PRO A 156 22.65 -8.82 -14.28
C PRO A 156 21.53 -8.52 -13.26
N ALA A 157 21.20 -7.23 -13.08
CA ALA A 157 20.22 -6.70 -12.12
C ALA A 157 18.81 -7.36 -12.18
N ALA A 158 18.37 -7.81 -13.37
CA ALA A 158 17.07 -8.44 -13.55
C ALA A 158 16.92 -9.78 -12.79
N SER A 159 18.02 -10.49 -12.50
CA SER A 159 17.99 -11.80 -11.83
C SER A 159 17.75 -11.71 -10.31
N ARG A 160 18.01 -10.56 -9.70
CA ARG A 160 17.94 -10.35 -8.24
C ARG A 160 16.84 -9.37 -7.81
N SER A 161 16.14 -8.72 -8.74
CA SER A 161 15.20 -7.65 -8.39
C SER A 161 14.11 -8.17 -7.43
N PRO A 162 13.93 -7.53 -6.25
CA PRO A 162 12.85 -7.89 -5.32
C PRO A 162 11.48 -7.36 -5.78
N LEU A 163 11.44 -6.63 -6.90
CA LEU A 163 10.27 -5.95 -7.43
C LEU A 163 9.58 -6.77 -8.54
N PRO A 164 8.25 -6.66 -8.71
CA PRO A 164 7.32 -5.90 -7.88
C PRO A 164 6.95 -6.64 -6.58
N PHE A 165 6.79 -5.90 -5.48
CA PHE A 165 6.32 -6.45 -4.22
C PHE A 165 4.88 -6.96 -4.31
N THR A 166 4.60 -8.01 -3.56
CA THR A 166 3.26 -8.56 -3.38
C THR A 166 3.02 -8.77 -1.90
N ALA A 167 1.92 -8.23 -1.40
CA ALA A 167 1.56 -8.38 0.01
C ALA A 167 1.26 -9.85 0.34
N THR A 168 1.73 -10.27 1.51
CA THR A 168 1.50 -11.59 2.10
C THR A 168 0.82 -11.43 3.46
N SER A 169 0.53 -12.54 4.14
CA SER A 169 0.05 -12.54 5.52
C SER A 169 1.04 -11.93 6.51
N GLU A 170 2.33 -11.88 6.16
CA GLU A 170 3.41 -11.38 7.02
C GLU A 170 3.58 -9.87 6.91
N ASN A 171 3.02 -9.25 5.86
CA ASN A 171 3.03 -7.79 5.71
C ASN A 171 2.01 -7.17 6.68
N ARG A 172 2.46 -6.95 7.91
CA ARG A 172 1.75 -6.32 9.02
C ARG A 172 2.61 -5.20 9.57
N TRP A 173 2.07 -4.06 9.98
CA TRP A 173 0.69 -3.78 10.35
C TRP A 173 -0.04 -3.05 9.21
N ARG A 174 -1.27 -3.46 8.89
CA ARG A 174 -1.99 -2.90 7.73
C ARG A 174 -2.87 -1.72 8.08
N TRP A 175 -3.04 -0.79 7.14
CA TRP A 175 -3.88 0.39 7.34
C TRP A 175 -5.00 0.47 6.31
N HIS A 176 -6.19 0.86 6.77
CA HIS A 176 -7.26 1.21 5.85
C HIS A 176 -6.90 2.53 5.17
N THR A 177 -7.05 2.61 3.85
CA THR A 177 -6.62 3.78 3.05
C THR A 177 -7.23 5.10 3.54
N TRP A 178 -8.50 5.07 3.94
CA TRP A 178 -9.16 6.24 4.52
C TRP A 178 -8.57 6.63 5.89
N ASP A 179 -8.34 5.68 6.81
CA ASP A 179 -7.79 6.04 8.14
C ASP A 179 -6.35 6.54 8.01
N ALA A 180 -5.55 5.86 7.19
CA ALA A 180 -4.18 6.22 6.86
C ALA A 180 -4.08 7.71 6.51
N MET A 181 -4.92 8.19 5.59
CA MET A 181 -4.87 9.58 5.15
C MET A 181 -5.62 10.54 6.06
N ALA A 182 -6.76 10.15 6.63
CA ALA A 182 -7.64 11.05 7.38
C ALA A 182 -7.22 11.24 8.85
N ARG A 183 -6.48 10.28 9.43
CA ARG A 183 -6.24 10.22 10.88
C ARG A 183 -4.80 9.95 11.27
N TYR A 184 -4.02 9.27 10.43
CA TYR A 184 -2.70 8.76 10.79
C TYR A 184 -1.56 9.34 9.95
N HIS A 185 -1.84 10.35 9.12
CA HIS A 185 -0.84 11.06 8.33
C HIS A 185 0.04 10.15 7.43
N ILE A 186 -0.54 9.06 6.91
CA ILE A 186 0.13 8.13 5.99
C ILE A 186 -0.22 8.48 4.54
N PHE A 187 0.67 9.24 3.90
CA PHE A 187 0.59 9.66 2.50
C PHE A 187 1.97 10.07 1.99
N ARG A 188 2.19 10.05 0.67
CA ARG A 188 3.37 10.72 0.11
C ARG A 188 3.08 12.20 -0.03
N ASP A 189 1.97 12.53 -0.69
CA ASP A 189 1.51 13.89 -0.94
C ASP A 189 0.06 14.06 -0.47
N LYS A 190 -0.27 15.16 0.21
CA LYS A 190 -1.65 15.39 0.71
C LYS A 190 -2.73 15.45 -0.38
N TYR A 191 -2.33 15.77 -1.61
CA TYR A 191 -3.25 15.86 -2.74
C TYR A 191 -3.46 14.51 -3.45
N GLU A 192 -2.69 13.47 -3.12
CA GLU A 192 -2.64 12.21 -3.87
C GLU A 192 -3.99 11.47 -3.94
N ARG A 193 -4.82 11.59 -2.91
CA ARG A 193 -6.12 10.91 -2.76
C ARG A 193 -7.15 11.84 -2.15
N SER A 194 -8.42 11.64 -2.51
CA SER A 194 -9.54 12.40 -1.93
C SER A 194 -10.07 11.71 -0.68
N VAL A 195 -9.98 12.40 0.45
CA VAL A 195 -10.54 11.93 1.73
C VAL A 195 -12.00 12.36 1.79
N LYS A 196 -12.91 11.38 1.76
CA LYS A 196 -14.33 11.62 2.01
C LYS A 196 -14.53 12.04 3.48
N PRO A 197 -15.53 12.89 3.80
CA PRO A 197 -15.80 13.27 5.19
C PRO A 197 -16.03 12.06 6.10
N ASP A 198 -16.73 11.05 5.58
CA ASP A 198 -17.03 9.83 6.30
C ASP A 198 -16.19 8.65 5.81
N LYS A 199 -15.78 7.79 6.74
CA LYS A 199 -15.10 6.53 6.43
C LYS A 199 -16.05 5.64 5.63
N PRO A 200 -15.65 5.16 4.44
CA PRO A 200 -16.46 4.20 3.69
C PRO A 200 -16.68 2.92 4.49
N THR A 201 -17.94 2.50 4.60
CA THR A 201 -18.29 1.22 5.24
C THR A 201 -18.13 0.10 4.22
N GLY A 202 -17.06 -0.68 4.32
CA GLY A 202 -16.91 -1.89 3.53
C GLY A 202 -17.90 -2.97 3.97
N CYS A 203 -18.65 -3.55 3.04
CA CYS A 203 -19.56 -4.66 3.33
C CYS A 203 -18.86 -6.03 3.38
N VAL A 204 -17.70 -6.15 2.72
CA VAL A 204 -16.90 -7.39 2.66
C VAL A 204 -15.58 -7.17 3.38
N LYS A 205 -15.25 -8.09 4.28
CA LYS A 205 -13.97 -8.14 4.99
C LYS A 205 -13.22 -9.38 4.50
N SER A 206 -11.98 -9.20 4.05
CA SER A 206 -11.18 -10.27 3.45
C SER A 206 -9.87 -10.49 4.19
N ALA A 207 -9.45 -11.74 4.35
CA ALA A 207 -8.11 -12.07 4.87
C ALA A 207 -6.98 -11.62 3.92
N VAL A 208 -7.30 -11.36 2.65
CA VAL A 208 -6.37 -10.75 1.71
C VAL A 208 -6.06 -9.32 2.11
N ASP A 209 -7.03 -8.57 2.62
CA ASP A 209 -6.89 -7.18 3.10
C ASP A 209 -6.41 -7.13 4.55
N TRP A 210 -6.94 -8.00 5.40
CA TRP A 210 -6.71 -8.06 6.84
C TRP A 210 -6.31 -9.48 7.23
N PRO A 211 -5.01 -9.84 7.17
CA PRO A 211 -4.53 -11.18 7.48
C PRO A 211 -5.01 -11.72 8.84
N GLU A 212 -5.22 -10.84 9.81
CA GLU A 212 -5.78 -11.16 11.13
C GLU A 212 -7.19 -11.74 11.11
N ILE A 213 -7.95 -11.58 10.02
CA ILE A 213 -9.24 -12.25 9.88
C ILE A 213 -9.04 -13.76 9.84
N ALA A 214 -7.97 -14.25 9.19
CA ALA A 214 -7.67 -15.67 9.17
C ALA A 214 -7.28 -16.18 10.57
N ASP A 215 -6.55 -15.36 11.35
CA ASP A 215 -6.19 -15.68 12.74
C ASP A 215 -7.43 -15.74 13.64
N GLU A 216 -8.33 -14.76 13.51
CA GLU A 216 -9.60 -14.72 14.25
C GLU A 216 -10.49 -15.91 13.92
N LEU A 217 -10.66 -16.23 12.63
CA LEU A 217 -11.44 -17.38 12.19
C LEU A 217 -10.83 -18.71 12.68
N TYR A 218 -9.50 -18.81 12.68
CA TYR A 218 -8.82 -19.96 13.26
C TYR A 218 -9.10 -20.10 14.76
N LEU A 219 -9.02 -19.00 15.53
CA LEU A 219 -9.27 -19.02 16.96
C LEU A 219 -10.73 -19.36 17.29
N ILE A 220 -11.69 -18.85 16.52
CA ILE A 220 -13.11 -19.22 16.67
C ILE A 220 -13.29 -20.73 16.43
N GLY A 221 -12.69 -21.28 15.36
CA GLY A 221 -12.74 -22.72 15.10
C GLY A 221 -12.11 -23.54 16.24
N ALA A 222 -10.93 -23.15 16.68
CA ALA A 222 -10.22 -23.80 17.78
C ALA A 222 -10.98 -23.73 19.12
N MET A 223 -11.75 -22.67 19.35
CA MET A 223 -12.62 -22.53 20.53
C MET A 223 -13.75 -23.57 20.52
N HIS A 224 -14.38 -23.80 19.37
CA HIS A 224 -15.40 -24.84 19.22
C HIS A 224 -14.81 -26.23 19.47
N ASP A 225 -13.67 -26.53 18.84
CA ASP A 225 -12.96 -27.80 19.04
C ASP A 225 -12.60 -28.04 20.52
N TYR A 226 -12.13 -27.00 21.22
CA TYR A 226 -11.82 -27.06 22.65
C TYR A 226 -13.04 -27.42 23.50
N TRP A 227 -14.18 -26.75 23.29
CA TRP A 227 -15.40 -27.01 24.05
C TRP A 227 -16.04 -28.36 23.73
N ASP A 228 -15.83 -28.87 22.53
CA ASP A 228 -16.23 -30.23 22.12
C ASP A 228 -15.27 -31.32 22.65
N GLY A 229 -14.21 -30.93 23.38
CA GLY A 229 -13.20 -31.85 23.92
C GLY A 229 -12.26 -32.42 22.85
N GLN A 230 -12.21 -31.82 21.67
CA GLN A 230 -11.31 -32.20 20.59
C GLN A 230 -9.89 -31.67 20.84
N ARG A 231 -8.93 -32.25 20.13
CA ARG A 231 -7.52 -31.87 20.25
C ARG A 231 -7.27 -30.55 19.49
N VAL A 232 -6.89 -29.52 20.23
CA VAL A 232 -6.50 -28.21 19.69
C VAL A 232 -4.97 -28.09 19.58
N ASP A 233 -4.49 -27.51 18.48
CA ASP A 233 -3.07 -27.20 18.29
C ASP A 233 -2.69 -25.92 19.07
N LYS A 234 -2.12 -26.11 20.26
CA LYS A 234 -1.68 -25.03 21.16
C LYS A 234 -0.67 -24.08 20.50
N ASN A 235 0.20 -24.58 19.61
CA ASN A 235 1.22 -23.73 18.96
C ASN A 235 0.58 -22.80 17.94
N LYS A 236 -0.37 -23.29 17.15
CA LYS A 236 -1.13 -22.46 16.22
C LYS A 236 -2.01 -21.43 16.94
N VAL A 237 -2.61 -21.80 18.08
CA VAL A 237 -3.36 -20.85 18.93
C VAL A 237 -2.43 -19.74 19.41
N ARG A 238 -1.25 -20.07 19.97
CA ARG A 238 -0.27 -19.08 20.43
C ARG A 238 0.17 -18.15 19.29
N ALA A 239 0.51 -18.70 18.13
CA ALA A 239 0.94 -17.93 16.98
C ALA A 239 -0.18 -17.00 16.44
N ALA A 240 -1.44 -17.46 16.45
CA ALA A 240 -2.58 -16.62 16.06
C ALA A 240 -2.81 -15.46 17.04
N LEU A 241 -2.72 -15.72 18.36
CA LEU A 241 -2.82 -14.68 19.39
C LEU A 241 -1.70 -13.64 19.28
N GLU A 242 -0.46 -14.08 19.01
CA GLU A 242 0.68 -13.19 18.76
C GLU A 242 0.45 -12.30 17.53
N ARG A 243 -0.04 -12.87 16.42
CA ARG A 243 -0.38 -12.11 15.21
C ARG A 243 -1.58 -11.18 15.40
N LEU A 244 -2.53 -11.49 16.28
CA LEU A 244 -3.60 -10.58 16.68
C LEU A 244 -3.11 -9.40 17.51
N GLN A 245 -1.91 -9.47 18.09
CA GLN A 245 -1.29 -8.27 18.64
C GLN A 245 -0.76 -7.37 17.54
N GLN A 246 -0.49 -7.87 16.32
CA GLN A 246 0.09 -7.18 15.17
C GLN A 246 -0.94 -6.56 14.19
N ILE A 247 -1.95 -5.86 14.73
CA ILE A 247 -3.03 -5.21 13.95
C ILE A 247 -3.19 -3.72 14.29
N THR A 248 -3.65 -2.90 13.35
CA THR A 248 -3.85 -1.45 13.60
C THR A 248 -5.27 -1.13 14.07
N PRO A 249 -5.54 0.07 14.60
CA PRO A 249 -6.90 0.55 14.87
C PRO A 249 -7.84 0.55 13.66
N SER A 250 -7.31 0.49 12.43
CA SER A 250 -8.11 0.34 11.22
C SER A 250 -8.69 -1.06 11.04
N SER A 251 -8.11 -2.05 11.70
CA SER A 251 -8.48 -3.45 11.56
C SER A 251 -9.94 -3.70 11.96
N PRO A 252 -10.69 -4.51 11.19
CA PRO A 252 -12.03 -4.92 11.59
C PRO A 252 -12.05 -5.83 12.83
N VAL A 253 -10.90 -6.43 13.21
CA VAL A 253 -10.75 -7.29 14.39
C VAL A 253 -10.28 -6.49 15.61
N TRP A 254 -9.87 -5.22 15.43
CA TRP A 254 -9.36 -4.36 16.51
C TRP A 254 -10.20 -4.37 17.80
N PRO A 255 -11.55 -4.27 17.75
CA PRO A 255 -12.37 -4.28 18.97
C PRO A 255 -12.35 -5.62 19.72
N ASN A 256 -12.15 -6.73 19.02
CA ASN A 256 -12.30 -8.09 19.55
C ASN A 256 -10.96 -8.82 19.74
N ARG A 257 -9.82 -8.17 19.48
CA ARG A 257 -8.48 -8.80 19.52
C ARG A 257 -8.13 -9.50 20.85
N ASN A 258 -8.80 -9.12 21.94
CA ASN A 258 -8.60 -9.68 23.28
C ASN A 258 -9.79 -10.53 23.76
N ALA A 259 -10.71 -10.91 22.88
CA ALA A 259 -11.93 -11.66 23.24
C ALA A 259 -11.67 -13.16 23.53
N HIS A 260 -10.45 -13.64 23.33
CA HIS A 260 -10.09 -15.07 23.40
C HIS A 260 -9.69 -15.52 24.81
N SER A 261 -10.52 -15.24 25.82
CA SER A 261 -10.21 -15.61 27.23
C SER A 261 -10.12 -17.12 27.47
N TRP A 262 -10.82 -17.92 26.67
CA TRP A 262 -10.83 -19.39 26.72
C TRP A 262 -9.44 -20.01 26.50
N THR A 263 -8.49 -19.28 25.89
CA THR A 263 -7.15 -19.80 25.61
C THR A 263 -6.28 -19.86 26.86
N LYS A 264 -6.65 -19.20 27.96
CA LYS A 264 -5.87 -19.21 29.21
C LYS A 264 -5.75 -20.63 29.75
N ASP A 265 -6.90 -21.28 29.98
CA ASP A 265 -6.97 -22.66 30.48
C ASP A 265 -6.31 -23.66 29.51
N LEU A 266 -6.35 -23.38 28.20
CA LEU A 266 -5.71 -24.23 27.20
C LEU A 266 -4.18 -24.11 27.20
N LEU A 267 -3.64 -22.93 27.45
CA LEU A 267 -2.20 -22.63 27.28
C LEU A 267 -1.39 -22.69 28.58
N GLU A 268 -2.05 -22.70 29.74
CA GLU A 268 -1.48 -23.15 31.01
C GLU A 268 -1.05 -24.63 30.96
#